data_AF-A0A7C2S1X9-F1
#
_entry.id   AF-A0A7C2S1X9-F1
#
_cell.length_a   1.000
_cell.length_b   1.000
_cell.length_c   1.000
_cell.angle_alpha   90.00
_cell.angle_beta   90.00
_cell.angle_gamma   90.00
#
_symmetry.space_group_name_H-M   'P 1'
#
loop_
_entity.id
_entity.type
_entity.pdbx_description
1 polymer ?
#
loop_
_entity_poly.entity_id
_entity_poly.type
_entity_poly.pdbx_seq_one_letter_code
_entity_poly.pdbx_strand_id
1 'polypeptide(L)'
;MIEPVLDAVIQSVTTLILGKVISEASTNKIKKRNRLITPESTKFQEKDISLGGDLGEGLLSAYKRFVETKDPLAVEEYLKMAGSDREIIFVVELSRTAEDDVRIQFGKSVEYVVSSVREIKPAEFPEIAVRIADFLKTVNTVHKGPKIHLVLSMPVVLAFQIGQWVGISHYDIELYHFERGRYLNVPSVKRGSI
;
A
#
# COMPACT_ATOMS: atom_id res chain seq x y z
N MET A 1 12.29 11.78 -14.52
CA MET A 1 12.23 11.02 -13.25
C MET A 1 10.85 10.46 -12.93
N ILE A 2 9.81 10.69 -13.75
CA ILE A 2 8.44 10.19 -13.47
C ILE A 2 8.30 8.70 -13.86
N GLU A 3 8.90 8.26 -14.96
CA GLU A 3 8.82 6.87 -15.46
C GLU A 3 9.13 5.78 -14.42
N PRO A 4 10.24 5.82 -13.65
CA PRO A 4 10.52 4.77 -12.67
C PRO A 4 9.50 4.70 -11.53
N VAL A 5 8.92 5.85 -11.16
CA VAL A 5 7.89 5.93 -10.10
C VAL A 5 6.56 5.41 -10.62
N LEU A 6 6.21 5.76 -11.86
CA LEU A 6 5.02 5.26 -12.55
C LEU A 6 5.01 3.72 -12.60
N ASP A 7 6.10 3.12 -13.05
CA ASP A 7 6.24 1.66 -13.15
C ASP A 7 6.11 0.99 -11.79
N ALA A 8 6.77 1.54 -10.76
CA ALA A 8 6.69 1.03 -9.40
C ALA A 8 5.26 1.09 -8.82
N VAL A 9 4.54 2.19 -9.10
CA VAL A 9 3.15 2.38 -8.68
C VAL A 9 2.24 1.34 -9.32
N ILE A 10 2.29 1.23 -10.66
CA ILE A 10 1.50 0.25 -11.41
C ILE A 10 1.79 -1.17 -10.91
N GLN A 11 3.07 -1.52 -10.74
CA GLN A 11 3.47 -2.83 -10.27
C GLN A 11 2.95 -3.11 -8.85
N SER A 12 3.06 -2.15 -7.93
CA SER A 12 2.62 -2.35 -6.54
C SER A 12 1.10 -2.46 -6.42
N VAL A 13 0.32 -1.65 -7.14
CA VAL A 13 -1.15 -1.74 -7.15
C VAL A 13 -1.60 -3.06 -7.77
N THR A 14 -0.95 -3.48 -8.87
CA THR A 14 -1.20 -4.79 -9.49
C THR A 14 -0.91 -5.93 -8.51
N THR A 15 0.22 -5.86 -7.81
CA THR A 15 0.65 -6.88 -6.84
C THR A 15 -0.28 -6.93 -5.62
N LEU A 16 -0.71 -5.76 -5.14
CA LEU A 16 -1.65 -5.64 -4.03
C LEU A 16 -2.99 -6.29 -4.36
N ILE A 17 -3.59 -5.92 -5.50
CA ILE A 17 -4.97 -6.29 -5.87
C ILE A 17 -5.05 -7.70 -6.48
N LEU A 18 -4.18 -8.02 -7.44
CA LEU A 18 -4.27 -9.29 -8.18
C LEU A 18 -3.47 -10.40 -7.54
N GLY A 19 -2.57 -10.05 -6.63
CA GLY A 19 -1.84 -11.00 -5.81
C GLY A 19 -0.83 -11.90 -6.51
N LYS A 20 -0.77 -11.86 -7.84
CA LYS A 20 0.24 -12.59 -8.59
C LYS A 20 1.51 -11.77 -8.72
N VAL A 21 2.55 -12.33 -8.12
CA VAL A 21 3.93 -12.30 -8.58
C VAL A 21 3.98 -12.51 -10.10
N ILE A 22 3.88 -11.43 -10.89
CA ILE A 22 4.40 -11.39 -12.27
C ILE A 22 5.90 -11.03 -12.20
N SER A 23 6.65 -11.56 -11.23
CA SER A 23 8.06 -11.23 -11.05
C SER A 23 9.02 -12.25 -11.67
N GLU A 24 8.61 -13.48 -11.96
CA GLU A 24 9.55 -14.53 -12.43
C GLU A 24 9.58 -14.76 -13.96
N ALA A 25 8.47 -14.55 -14.68
CA ALA A 25 8.49 -14.63 -16.15
C ALA A 25 9.00 -13.34 -16.82
N SER A 26 9.05 -12.25 -16.06
CA SER A 26 9.38 -10.90 -16.53
C SER A 26 10.88 -10.62 -16.44
N THR A 27 11.54 -10.98 -15.33
CA THR A 27 12.95 -10.66 -15.06
C THR A 27 13.92 -11.30 -16.04
N ASN A 28 13.63 -12.50 -16.56
CA ASN A 28 14.46 -13.11 -17.61
C ASN A 28 14.21 -12.56 -19.03
N LYS A 29 13.17 -11.76 -19.24
CA LYS A 29 12.92 -11.04 -20.52
C LYS A 29 13.23 -9.55 -20.45
N ILE A 30 13.30 -8.94 -19.26
CA ILE A 30 13.61 -7.50 -19.08
C ILE A 30 15.01 -7.14 -19.60
N LYS A 31 15.95 -8.08 -19.69
CA LYS A 31 17.25 -7.84 -20.36
C LYS A 31 17.17 -7.71 -21.88
N LYS A 32 16.00 -7.90 -22.51
CA LYS A 32 15.81 -7.71 -23.96
C LYS A 32 14.51 -6.94 -24.25
N ARG A 33 14.66 -5.62 -24.45
CA ARG A 33 13.75 -4.66 -25.09
C ARG A 33 12.49 -4.22 -24.32
N ASN A 34 12.42 -2.90 -24.10
CA ASN A 34 11.26 -2.00 -24.02
C ASN A 34 9.88 -2.62 -24.33
N ARG A 35 9.30 -3.38 -23.40
CA ARG A 35 7.86 -3.64 -23.35
C ARG A 35 7.42 -3.69 -21.89
N LEU A 36 6.71 -2.65 -21.47
CA LEU A 36 5.81 -2.67 -20.33
C LEU A 36 4.95 -3.93 -20.43
N ILE A 37 5.07 -4.85 -19.47
CA ILE A 37 4.32 -6.10 -19.49
C ILE A 37 2.89 -5.80 -19.08
N THR A 38 2.00 -5.88 -20.05
CA THR A 38 0.56 -5.70 -19.91
C THR A 38 -0.07 -6.93 -19.25
N PRO A 39 -0.97 -6.79 -18.26
CA PRO A 39 -1.90 -7.86 -17.94
C PRO A 39 -2.88 -7.99 -19.12
N GLU A 40 -2.76 -9.07 -19.89
CA GLU A 40 -3.74 -9.45 -20.91
C GLU A 40 -5.07 -9.76 -20.24
N SER A 41 -6.11 -8.97 -20.58
CA SER A 41 -7.55 -9.19 -20.36
C SER A 41 -7.92 -10.12 -19.20
N THR A 42 -7.35 -9.88 -18.02
CA THR A 42 -7.68 -10.65 -16.83
C THR A 42 -8.98 -10.06 -16.33
N LYS A 43 -10.09 -10.80 -16.47
CA LYS A 43 -11.32 -10.46 -15.74
C LYS A 43 -10.91 -10.28 -14.28
N PHE A 44 -11.01 -9.06 -13.75
CA PHE A 44 -10.76 -8.76 -12.34
C PHE A 44 -11.68 -9.68 -11.53
N GLN A 45 -11.17 -10.83 -11.09
CA GLN A 45 -11.73 -11.47 -9.93
C GLN A 45 -11.11 -10.71 -8.77
N GLU A 46 -11.80 -9.67 -8.30
CA GLU A 46 -11.59 -9.09 -6.98
C GLU A 46 -11.55 -10.24 -6.00
N LYS A 47 -10.36 -10.71 -5.64
CA LYS A 47 -10.22 -11.62 -4.52
C LYS A 47 -9.22 -11.02 -3.55
N ASP A 48 -9.85 -10.64 -2.45
CA ASP A 48 -9.35 -10.48 -1.10
C ASP A 48 -8.89 -9.09 -0.69
N ILE A 49 -8.06 -8.37 -1.45
CA ILE A 49 -7.55 -7.06 -0.97
C ILE A 49 -8.10 -5.92 -1.84
N SER A 50 -8.81 -4.97 -1.22
CA SER A 50 -9.24 -3.71 -1.82
C SER A 50 -8.36 -2.54 -1.38
N LEU A 51 -8.35 -1.49 -2.20
CA LEU A 51 -7.67 -0.23 -1.93
C LEU A 51 -8.74 0.89 -1.87
N GLY A 52 -8.76 1.63 -0.77
CA GLY A 52 -9.67 2.75 -0.51
C GLY A 52 -8.94 3.92 0.17
N GLY A 53 -9.71 4.82 0.79
CA GLY A 53 -9.23 6.11 1.29
C GLY A 53 -9.12 7.15 0.17
N ASP A 54 -9.03 8.43 0.52
CA ASP A 54 -9.14 9.53 -0.45
C ASP A 54 -8.13 9.42 -1.61
N LEU A 55 -6.87 9.15 -1.29
CA LEU A 55 -5.82 8.97 -2.30
C LEU A 55 -5.82 7.55 -2.87
N GLY A 56 -6.17 6.53 -2.08
CA GLY A 56 -6.24 5.16 -2.56
C GLY A 56 -7.35 4.94 -3.61
N GLU A 57 -8.51 5.56 -3.44
CA GLU A 57 -9.60 5.56 -4.43
C GLU A 57 -9.20 6.31 -5.71
N GLY A 58 -8.52 7.45 -5.58
CA GLY A 58 -7.93 8.19 -6.69
C GLY A 58 -6.93 7.34 -7.48
N LEU A 59 -6.04 6.64 -6.76
CA LEU A 59 -5.05 5.74 -7.35
C LEU A 59 -5.70 4.56 -8.06
N LEU A 60 -6.69 3.92 -7.41
CA LEU A 60 -7.42 2.80 -7.98
C LEU A 60 -8.16 3.22 -9.26
N SER A 61 -8.77 4.40 -9.27
CA SER A 61 -9.46 4.95 -10.43
C SER A 61 -8.48 5.25 -11.57
N ALA A 62 -7.34 5.87 -11.27
CA ALA A 62 -6.28 6.11 -12.24
C ALA A 62 -5.72 4.80 -12.82
N TYR A 63 -5.50 3.79 -11.96
CA TYR A 63 -5.04 2.46 -12.37
C TYR A 63 -6.06 1.76 -13.28
N LYS A 64 -7.36 1.76 -12.93
CA LYS A 64 -8.42 1.20 -13.77
C LYS A 64 -8.44 1.84 -15.16
N ARG A 65 -8.38 3.18 -15.20
CA ARG A 65 -8.31 3.94 -16.47
C ARG A 65 -7.07 3.55 -17.29
N PHE A 66 -5.90 3.40 -16.66
CA PHE A 66 -4.69 2.92 -17.32
C PHE A 66 -4.88 1.49 -17.88
N VAL A 67 -5.48 0.57 -17.12
CA VAL A 67 -5.71 -0.81 -17.58
C VAL A 67 -6.64 -0.84 -18.80
N GLU A 68 -7.67 0.00 -18.83
CA GLU A 68 -8.65 0.09 -19.92
C GLU A 68 -8.08 0.78 -21.17
N THR A 69 -7.46 1.95 -20.99
CA THR A 69 -7.03 2.82 -22.10
C THR A 69 -5.60 2.58 -22.56
N LYS A 70 -4.79 1.91 -21.73
CA LYS A 70 -3.33 1.78 -21.88
C LYS A 70 -2.59 3.12 -21.87
N ASP A 71 -3.23 4.18 -21.39
CA ASP A 71 -2.66 5.52 -21.29
C ASP A 71 -2.01 5.76 -19.92
N PRO A 72 -0.67 5.91 -19.83
CA PRO A 72 0.03 6.16 -18.58
C PRO A 72 -0.32 7.53 -17.96
N LEU A 73 -0.83 8.48 -18.75
CA LEU A 73 -1.13 9.83 -18.27
C LEU A 73 -2.12 9.84 -17.10
N ALA A 74 -3.07 8.89 -17.07
CA ALA A 74 -4.03 8.77 -15.98
C ALA A 74 -3.35 8.60 -14.60
N VAL A 75 -2.28 7.81 -14.54
CA VAL A 75 -1.51 7.59 -13.30
C VAL A 75 -0.54 8.74 -13.05
N GLU A 76 0.05 9.33 -14.09
CA GLU A 76 0.90 10.52 -13.93
C GLU A 76 0.15 11.72 -13.35
N GLU A 77 -1.09 11.95 -13.78
CA GLU A 77 -1.96 13.02 -13.25
C GLU A 77 -2.20 12.81 -11.74
N TYR A 78 -2.53 11.57 -11.36
CA TYR A 78 -2.64 11.20 -9.94
C TYR A 78 -1.35 11.47 -9.17
N LEU A 79 -0.17 11.09 -9.71
CA LEU A 79 1.11 11.29 -9.04
C LEU A 79 1.46 12.77 -8.83
N LYS A 80 1.07 13.63 -9.77
CA LYS A 80 1.26 15.09 -9.64
C LYS A 80 0.38 15.67 -8.53
N MET A 81 -0.84 15.17 -8.37
CA MET A 81 -1.76 15.57 -7.30
C MET A 81 -1.29 15.05 -5.93
N ALA A 82 -0.97 13.76 -5.84
CA ALA A 82 -0.67 13.09 -4.58
C ALA A 82 0.68 13.55 -3.98
N GLY A 83 1.71 13.82 -4.78
CA GLY A 83 3.09 14.04 -4.31
C GLY A 83 3.37 15.32 -3.51
N SER A 84 2.35 15.93 -2.89
CA SER A 84 2.44 17.15 -2.07
C SER A 84 2.16 16.92 -0.58
N ASP A 85 1.61 15.76 -0.20
CA ASP A 85 1.24 15.48 1.19
C ASP A 85 2.44 15.05 2.03
N ARG A 86 2.63 15.74 3.17
CA ARG A 86 3.75 15.49 4.09
C ARG A 86 3.41 14.54 5.23
N GLU A 87 2.12 14.32 5.48
CA GLU A 87 1.60 13.44 6.52
C GLU A 87 0.50 12.56 5.94
N ILE A 88 0.70 11.25 6.01
CA ILE A 88 -0.19 10.23 5.43
C ILE A 88 -0.72 9.35 6.54
N ILE A 89 -2.04 9.22 6.66
CA ILE A 89 -2.71 8.18 7.43
C ILE A 89 -2.88 6.97 6.52
N PHE A 90 -2.25 5.87 6.93
CA PHE A 90 -2.31 4.60 6.23
C PHE A 90 -2.95 3.57 7.15
N VAL A 91 -4.11 3.04 6.75
CA VAL A 91 -4.83 2.00 7.48
C VAL A 91 -4.71 0.68 6.74
N VAL A 92 -4.39 -0.39 7.46
CA VAL A 92 -4.54 -1.75 6.97
C VAL A 92 -5.56 -2.46 7.85
N GLU A 93 -6.65 -2.94 7.25
CA GLU A 93 -7.74 -3.61 7.94
C GLU A 93 -8.03 -4.99 7.34
N LEU A 94 -7.50 -6.02 8.00
CA LEU A 94 -7.63 -7.40 7.53
C LEU A 94 -8.47 -8.30 8.46
N SER A 95 -8.76 -7.85 9.68
CA SER A 95 -9.58 -8.62 10.63
C SER A 95 -10.84 -7.89 11.05
N ARG A 96 -10.77 -6.57 11.16
CA ARG A 96 -11.90 -5.69 11.46
C ARG A 96 -11.67 -4.37 10.75
N THR A 97 -12.77 -3.71 10.41
CA THR A 97 -12.73 -2.34 9.91
C THR A 97 -12.14 -1.42 10.97
N ALA A 98 -11.40 -0.41 10.53
CA ALA A 98 -10.74 0.58 11.38
C ALA A 98 -10.82 1.99 10.81
N GLU A 99 -11.13 2.15 9.52
CA GLU A 99 -11.14 3.45 8.84
C GLU A 99 -12.00 4.50 9.56
N ASP A 100 -13.26 4.18 9.90
CA ASP A 100 -14.18 5.13 10.53
C ASP A 100 -13.67 5.59 11.90
N ASP A 101 -13.18 4.67 12.74
CA ASP A 101 -12.63 4.99 14.06
C ASP A 101 -11.39 5.90 13.94
N VAL A 102 -10.52 5.60 12.96
CA VAL A 102 -9.33 6.41 12.66
C VAL A 102 -9.74 7.79 12.16
N ARG A 103 -10.69 7.89 11.23
CA ARG A 103 -11.20 9.18 10.72
C ARG A 103 -11.78 10.04 11.83
N ILE A 104 -12.60 9.45 12.71
CA ILE A 104 -13.20 10.14 13.86
C ILE A 104 -12.10 10.64 14.80
N GLN A 105 -11.11 9.82 15.11
CA GLN A 105 -10.06 10.19 16.06
C GLN A 105 -9.12 11.27 15.50
N PHE A 106 -8.69 11.13 14.25
CA PHE A 106 -7.73 12.07 13.64
C PHE A 106 -8.41 13.35 13.14
N GLY A 107 -9.76 13.38 13.06
CA GLY A 107 -10.51 14.55 12.62
C GLY A 107 -10.30 14.92 11.15
N LYS A 108 -9.76 13.99 10.34
CA LYS A 108 -9.52 14.13 8.91
C LYS A 108 -9.70 12.78 8.21
N SER A 109 -9.85 12.80 6.89
CA SER A 109 -9.94 11.60 6.06
C SER A 109 -8.66 10.76 6.12
N VAL A 110 -8.80 9.48 5.79
CA VAL A 110 -7.68 8.55 5.67
C VAL A 110 -7.23 8.53 4.21
N GLU A 111 -5.93 8.76 3.97
CA GLU A 111 -5.42 8.84 2.61
C GLU A 111 -5.35 7.46 1.93
N TYR A 112 -4.98 6.40 2.65
CA TYR A 112 -4.94 5.04 2.13
C TYR A 112 -5.54 4.02 3.09
N VAL A 113 -6.41 3.15 2.56
CA VAL A 113 -6.97 1.99 3.26
C VAL A 113 -6.71 0.75 2.43
N VAL A 114 -6.01 -0.23 3.01
CA VAL A 114 -5.86 -1.57 2.44
C VAL A 114 -6.77 -2.52 3.21
N SER A 115 -7.82 -3.02 2.58
CA SER A 115 -8.88 -3.76 3.27
C SER A 115 -9.06 -5.19 2.75
N SER A 116 -9.19 -6.13 3.68
CA SER A 116 -9.50 -7.55 3.43
C SER A 116 -10.14 -8.15 4.67
N VAL A 117 -11.33 -7.67 5.06
CA VAL A 117 -11.98 -8.11 6.30
C VAL A 117 -12.51 -9.55 6.14
N ARG A 118 -11.65 -10.51 6.43
CA ARG A 118 -11.95 -11.95 6.41
C ARG A 118 -11.04 -12.71 7.36
N GLU A 119 -11.33 -13.99 7.52
CA GLU A 119 -10.35 -14.89 8.14
C GLU A 119 -9.15 -15.07 7.20
N ILE A 120 -7.95 -14.77 7.70
CA ILE A 120 -6.69 -14.99 6.99
C ILE A 120 -5.99 -16.19 7.61
N LYS A 121 -5.67 -17.19 6.78
CA LYS A 121 -4.94 -18.36 7.24
C LYS A 121 -3.46 -18.02 7.40
N PRO A 122 -2.75 -18.59 8.39
CA PRO A 122 -1.32 -18.35 8.59
C PRO A 122 -0.44 -18.60 7.34
N ALA A 123 -0.83 -19.53 6.48
CA ALA A 123 -0.14 -19.81 5.22
C ALA A 123 -0.14 -18.63 4.22
N GLU A 124 -1.10 -17.71 4.35
CA GLU A 124 -1.24 -16.52 3.50
C GLU A 124 -0.43 -15.33 4.01
N PHE A 125 0.03 -15.37 5.28
CA PHE A 125 0.68 -14.24 5.93
C PHE A 125 1.93 -13.73 5.19
N PRO A 126 2.88 -14.58 4.73
CA PRO A 126 4.08 -14.09 4.08
C PRO A 126 3.76 -13.30 2.79
N GLU A 127 2.81 -13.80 2.02
CA GLU A 127 2.40 -13.18 0.77
C GLU A 127 1.70 -11.84 1.01
N ILE A 128 0.75 -11.80 1.95
CA ILE A 128 0.03 -10.57 2.32
C ILE A 128 1.02 -9.54 2.89
N ALA A 129 1.97 -9.96 3.72
CA ALA A 129 2.97 -9.08 4.30
C ALA A 129 3.83 -8.39 3.24
N VAL A 130 4.30 -9.14 2.24
CA VAL A 130 5.10 -8.60 1.12
C VAL A 130 4.28 -7.60 0.31
N ARG A 131 3.04 -7.95 -0.06
CA ARG A 131 2.17 -7.08 -0.85
C ARG A 131 1.93 -5.73 -0.16
N ILE A 132 1.61 -5.75 1.13
CA ILE A 132 1.37 -4.53 1.91
C ILE A 132 2.67 -3.74 2.07
N ALA A 133 3.77 -4.40 2.40
CA ALA A 133 5.06 -3.74 2.58
C ALA A 133 5.54 -3.06 1.30
N ASP A 134 5.41 -3.70 0.15
CA ASP A 134 5.82 -3.13 -1.14
C ASP A 134 4.92 -1.95 -1.54
N PHE A 135 3.61 -2.06 -1.30
CA PHE A 135 2.71 -0.93 -1.52
C PHE A 135 3.02 0.25 -0.58
N LEU A 136 3.35 0.00 0.69
CA LEU A 136 3.76 1.04 1.63
C LEU A 136 5.05 1.75 1.18
N LYS A 137 6.03 1.01 0.64
CA LYS A 137 7.26 1.58 0.06
C LYS A 137 6.96 2.46 -1.16
N THR A 138 6.01 2.04 -2.00
CA THR A 138 5.52 2.86 -3.11
C THR A 138 4.90 4.15 -2.60
N VAL A 139 4.00 4.08 -1.62
CA VAL A 139 3.39 5.28 -1.00
C VAL A 139 4.48 6.22 -0.48
N ASN A 140 5.47 5.70 0.25
CA ASN A 140 6.59 6.52 0.73
C ASN A 140 7.36 7.20 -0.43
N THR A 141 7.53 6.51 -1.57
CA THR A 141 8.23 7.05 -2.74
C THR A 141 7.40 8.13 -3.46
N VAL A 142 6.11 7.89 -3.67
CA VAL A 142 5.17 8.84 -4.32
C VAL A 142 5.13 10.16 -3.56
N HIS A 143 5.10 10.07 -2.23
CA HIS A 143 5.00 11.20 -1.31
C HIS A 143 6.36 11.75 -0.85
N LYS A 144 7.46 11.27 -1.46
CA LYS A 144 8.84 11.77 -1.22
C LYS A 144 9.28 11.69 0.25
N GLY A 145 8.95 10.59 0.93
CA GLY A 145 9.29 10.34 2.33
C GLY A 145 8.40 11.13 3.30
N PRO A 146 7.07 10.94 3.26
CA PRO A 146 6.17 11.57 4.21
C PRO A 146 6.34 10.96 5.60
N LYS A 147 5.81 11.64 6.60
CA LYS A 147 5.47 11.01 7.87
C LYS A 147 4.24 10.13 7.68
N ILE A 148 4.29 8.87 8.07
CA ILE A 148 3.21 7.90 7.90
C ILE A 148 2.66 7.49 9.26
N HIS A 149 1.39 7.81 9.52
CA HIS A 149 0.62 7.29 10.64
C HIS A 149 0.03 5.95 10.24
N LEU A 150 0.69 4.86 10.65
CA LEU A 150 0.33 3.50 10.27
C LEU A 150 -0.55 2.85 11.33
N VAL A 151 -1.77 2.50 10.94
CA VAL A 151 -2.74 1.79 11.77
C VAL A 151 -2.92 0.37 11.23
N LEU A 152 -2.65 -0.64 12.07
CA LEU A 152 -2.72 -2.05 11.69
C LEU A 152 -3.85 -2.74 12.45
N SER A 153 -4.88 -3.19 11.73
CA SER A 153 -6.05 -3.89 12.25
C SER A 153 -6.09 -5.32 11.72
N MET A 154 -5.24 -6.18 12.31
CA MET A 154 -4.93 -7.54 11.82
C MET A 154 -4.29 -8.41 12.91
N PRO A 155 -4.02 -9.72 12.66
CA PRO A 155 -3.28 -10.55 13.60
C PRO A 155 -1.85 -10.02 13.84
N VAL A 156 -1.41 -10.02 15.10
CA VAL A 156 -0.13 -9.41 15.51
C VAL A 156 1.08 -9.99 14.77
N VAL A 157 1.08 -11.29 14.47
CA VAL A 157 2.18 -11.96 13.76
C VAL A 157 2.30 -11.45 12.32
N LEU A 158 1.18 -11.15 11.66
CA LEU A 158 1.18 -10.56 10.32
C LEU A 158 1.66 -9.11 10.35
N ALA A 159 1.20 -8.32 11.31
CA ALA A 159 1.68 -6.95 11.53
C ALA A 159 3.21 -6.91 11.75
N PHE A 160 3.73 -7.87 12.52
CA PHE A 160 5.17 -8.03 12.73
C PHE A 160 5.92 -8.33 11.43
N GLN A 161 5.43 -9.26 10.61
CA GLN A 161 6.04 -9.57 9.31
C GLN A 161 6.05 -8.38 8.36
N ILE A 162 4.97 -7.58 8.31
CA ILE A 162 4.95 -6.33 7.54
C ILE A 162 6.06 -5.39 8.04
N GLY A 163 6.17 -5.19 9.36
CA GLY A 163 7.19 -4.34 9.96
C GLY A 163 8.63 -4.77 9.60
N GLN A 164 8.89 -6.08 9.57
CA GLN A 164 10.18 -6.64 9.13
C GLN A 164 10.48 -6.34 7.66
N TRP A 165 9.49 -6.47 6.77
CA TRP A 165 9.65 -6.24 5.33
C TRP A 165 9.76 -4.76 4.94
N VAL A 166 9.05 -3.91 5.66
CA VAL A 166 9.11 -2.45 5.48
C VAL A 166 10.45 -1.94 5.99
N GLY A 167 10.96 -2.48 7.10
CA GLY A 167 12.15 -1.94 7.75
C GLY A 167 11.84 -0.58 8.35
N ILE A 168 10.93 -0.55 9.34
CA ILE A 168 10.40 0.65 10.01
C ILE A 168 11.46 1.62 10.56
N SER A 169 12.73 1.23 10.61
CA SER A 169 13.87 2.12 10.92
C SER A 169 14.27 3.07 9.79
N HIS A 170 13.84 2.81 8.56
CA HIS A 170 14.25 3.54 7.35
C HIS A 170 13.23 4.60 6.90
N TYR A 171 11.99 4.49 7.36
CA TYR A 171 10.89 5.39 7.00
C TYR A 171 10.37 6.10 8.24
N ASP A 172 9.80 7.29 8.07
CA ASP A 172 9.21 8.04 9.16
C ASP A 172 7.79 7.51 9.47
N ILE A 173 7.74 6.32 10.09
CA ILE A 173 6.49 5.63 10.41
C ILE A 173 6.21 5.75 11.92
N GLU A 174 5.01 6.21 12.24
CA GLU A 174 4.41 6.18 13.56
C GLU A 174 3.37 5.06 13.64
N LEU A 175 3.56 4.14 14.57
CA LEU A 175 2.64 3.03 14.79
C LEU A 175 1.58 3.40 15.82
N TYR A 176 0.36 2.91 15.63
CA TYR A 176 -0.74 3.15 16.55
C TYR A 176 -1.30 1.85 17.13
N HIS A 177 -1.50 1.82 18.44
CA HIS A 177 -2.11 0.73 19.18
C HIS A 177 -3.52 1.12 19.64
N PHE A 178 -4.51 0.28 19.39
CA PHE A 178 -5.87 0.52 19.87
C PHE A 178 -6.03 0.02 21.31
N GLU A 179 -6.26 0.94 22.24
CA GLU A 179 -6.51 0.66 23.65
C GLU A 179 -7.68 1.50 24.17
N ARG A 180 -8.63 0.87 24.88
CA ARG A 180 -9.75 1.55 25.59
C ARG A 180 -10.53 2.52 24.69
N GLY A 181 -10.81 2.11 23.45
CA GLY A 181 -11.63 2.90 22.52
C GLY A 181 -10.88 4.00 21.77
N ARG A 182 -9.54 4.05 21.83
CA ARG A 182 -8.73 5.03 21.11
C ARG A 182 -7.41 4.45 20.61
N TYR A 183 -6.88 5.01 19.54
CA TYR A 183 -5.54 4.74 19.01
C TYR A 183 -4.50 5.59 19.73
N LEU A 184 -3.50 4.94 20.30
CA LEU A 184 -2.37 5.56 20.98
C LEU A 184 -1.13 5.43 20.11
N ASN A 185 -0.40 6.52 19.93
CA ASN A 185 0.91 6.49 19.29
C ASN A 185 1.87 5.62 20.11
N VAL A 186 2.52 4.66 19.45
CA VAL A 186 3.55 3.81 20.03
C VAL A 186 4.90 4.42 19.67
N PRO A 187 5.72 4.84 20.66
CA PRO A 187 7.02 5.42 20.39
C PRO A 187 7.93 4.45 19.62
N SER A 188 8.53 4.95 18.54
CA SER A 188 9.44 4.16 17.71
C SER A 188 10.75 3.90 18.44
N VAL A 189 11.17 2.64 18.51
CA VAL A 189 12.50 2.25 19.01
C VAL A 189 13.49 2.33 17.85
N LYS A 190 14.36 3.34 17.83
CA LYS A 190 15.46 3.44 16.86
C LYS A 190 16.76 2.89 17.47
N ARG A 191 17.70 2.50 16.61
CA ARG A 191 19.01 2.01 17.04
C ARG A 191 19.73 3.14 17.81
N GLY A 192 20.03 2.94 19.09
CA GLY A 192 20.66 3.95 19.96
C GLY A 192 19.69 4.85 20.75
N SER A 193 18.38 4.52 20.78
CA SER A 193 17.36 5.28 21.53
C SER A 193 17.18 4.86 22.98
N ILE A 194 17.99 3.92 23.48
CA ILE A 194 18.04 3.46 24.88
C ILE A 194 19.49 3.13 25.21
#